data_AF-A0AAD8YGQ5-F1
#
_entry.id   AF-A0AAD8YGQ5-F1
#
_cell.length_a   1.000
_cell.length_b   1.000
_cell.length_c   1.000
_cell.angle_alpha   90.00
_cell.angle_beta   90.00
_cell.angle_gamma   90.00
#
_symmetry.space_group_name_H-M   'P 1'
#
loop_
_entity.id
_entity.type
_entity.pdbx_description
1 polymer ?
#
loop_
_entity_poly.entity_id
_entity_poly.type
_entity_poly.pdbx_seq_one_letter_code
_entity_poly.pdbx_strand_id
1 'polypeptide(L)'
;MSSGCTCGPQPCLDLTAAYLQYHKIHQSDTSSEDELTSCHEQIRQACRSHGCFHISINLSKEDEIDSPIKCLAKPMEEVENEIESLFSPSFLDNTDADLNGGLVTARIKDLPSLMTKPFGVVEVCVKDLPNVVPSPFVENATFRGRTAESGDEQQSKPEPKLSWEFRRCLSARTELKEDESNHDPPSTQPSELHPHLDSSHAENDAWDYLPNWTKALHSVASVVIHSIGISQHVVLNETNCGCLRKIVSNKKNYTNLSTEKCNVDLLRCFRYDAISAEEIDQLGSSSHTDWGSLTVVWQDDKGGLQTYCHACEKWTDAAAPERKSASNTIINLFVHVGDFLSLATHGEGMAHLPIWPSPRHRVICPTKQPNKSESSQCRRSLVYFAYPPPNISLAAAQKVVEPLICAESCESTVMFQDYSLLHDQSQQQADQLIGGSSTNFETYEKMRRRPFGEVIQEKWEQVQRN
;
A
#
# COMPACT_ATOMS: atom_id res chain seq x y z
N MET A 1 -19.31 -26.54 -9.28
CA MET A 1 -19.94 -26.03 -8.04
C MET A 1 -19.69 -24.53 -7.98
N SER A 2 -20.66 -23.74 -7.54
CA SER A 2 -20.47 -22.30 -7.31
C SER A 2 -19.32 -22.10 -6.32
N SER A 3 -18.54 -21.03 -6.45
CA SER A 3 -17.71 -20.55 -5.34
C SER A 3 -18.55 -20.56 -4.06
N GLY A 4 -17.96 -20.98 -2.93
CA GLY A 4 -18.67 -20.92 -1.66
C GLY A 4 -19.17 -19.49 -1.45
N CYS A 5 -20.42 -19.31 -1.02
CA CYS A 5 -20.91 -17.95 -0.78
C CYS A 5 -20.13 -17.35 0.38
N THR A 6 -19.46 -16.23 0.10
CA THR A 6 -18.72 -15.41 1.07
C THR A 6 -19.61 -14.31 1.67
N CYS A 7 -20.93 -14.41 1.49
CA CYS A 7 -21.86 -13.53 2.19
C CYS A 7 -21.95 -13.97 3.64
N GLY A 8 -21.54 -13.08 4.53
CA GLY A 8 -21.52 -13.32 5.96
C GLY A 8 -20.48 -12.42 6.62
N PRO A 9 -20.39 -12.47 7.96
CA PRO A 9 -19.29 -11.82 8.64
C PRO A 9 -17.97 -12.48 8.21
N GLN A 10 -17.00 -11.66 7.83
CA GLN A 10 -15.65 -12.14 7.54
C GLN A 10 -15.05 -12.75 8.82
N PRO A 11 -14.18 -13.77 8.72
CA PRO A 11 -13.54 -14.36 9.89
C PRO A 11 -12.81 -13.30 10.73
N CYS A 12 -12.89 -13.41 12.07
CA CYS A 12 -12.17 -12.54 13.00
C CYS A 12 -11.18 -13.37 13.80
N LEU A 13 -9.88 -13.07 13.66
CA LEU A 13 -8.80 -13.87 14.23
C LEU A 13 -8.03 -13.06 15.29
N ASP A 14 -7.66 -13.68 16.40
CA ASP A 14 -6.72 -13.09 17.35
C ASP A 14 -5.28 -13.46 16.98
N LEU A 15 -4.52 -12.47 16.50
CA LEU A 15 -3.13 -12.64 16.08
C LEU A 15 -2.15 -12.32 17.21
N THR A 16 -2.61 -12.03 18.42
CA THR A 16 -1.76 -11.58 19.53
C THR A 16 -0.60 -12.53 19.79
N ALA A 17 -0.87 -13.82 20.03
CA ALA A 17 0.18 -14.78 20.37
C ALA A 17 1.21 -14.94 19.23
N ALA A 18 0.75 -15.13 18.00
CA ALA A 18 1.61 -15.28 16.82
C ALA A 18 2.46 -14.02 16.56
N TYR A 19 1.86 -12.83 16.70
CA TYR A 19 2.55 -11.56 16.52
C TYR A 19 3.66 -11.37 17.57
N LEU A 20 3.33 -11.55 18.85
CA LEU A 20 4.30 -11.44 19.94
C LEU A 20 5.42 -12.46 19.80
N GLN A 21 5.08 -13.69 19.43
CA GLN A 21 6.05 -14.74 19.24
C GLN A 21 6.99 -14.46 18.05
N TYR A 22 6.48 -14.02 16.91
CA TYR A 22 7.31 -13.66 15.75
C TYR A 22 8.37 -12.61 16.13
N HIS A 23 8.00 -11.61 16.94
CA HIS A 23 8.94 -10.60 17.42
C HIS A 23 9.85 -11.07 18.56
N LYS A 24 9.44 -12.08 19.35
CA LYS A 24 10.25 -12.70 20.42
C LYS A 24 11.22 -13.78 19.94
N ILE A 25 10.89 -14.54 18.89
CA ILE A 25 11.78 -15.59 18.32
C ILE A 25 13.09 -14.95 17.84
N HIS A 26 13.04 -13.70 17.40
CA HIS A 26 14.25 -12.93 17.12
C HIS A 26 15.06 -12.55 18.38
N GLN A 27 14.65 -12.99 19.57
CA GLN A 27 15.26 -12.66 20.86
C GLN A 27 15.49 -13.89 21.80
N SER A 28 14.67 -14.96 21.76
CA SER A 28 14.91 -16.21 22.54
C SER A 28 13.99 -17.39 22.15
N ASP A 29 14.43 -18.63 22.45
CA ASP A 29 14.05 -19.89 21.75
C ASP A 29 13.03 -20.82 22.44
N THR A 30 12.15 -20.33 23.34
CA THR A 30 11.25 -21.22 24.10
C THR A 30 9.79 -20.75 24.10
N SER A 31 8.97 -21.31 23.21
CA SER A 31 7.51 -21.14 23.19
C SER A 31 6.82 -22.44 22.77
N SER A 32 5.57 -22.63 23.20
CA SER A 32 4.80 -23.86 22.97
C SER A 32 4.24 -23.94 21.55
N GLU A 33 4.60 -24.99 20.79
CA GLU A 33 4.22 -25.20 19.38
C GLU A 33 2.69 -25.33 19.14
N ASP A 34 1.91 -25.68 20.16
CA ASP A 34 0.48 -26.00 20.02
C ASP A 34 -0.40 -24.78 19.70
N GLU A 35 -0.16 -23.62 20.35
CA GLU A 35 -0.99 -22.41 20.15
C GLU A 35 -0.81 -21.82 18.74
N LEU A 36 0.41 -21.84 18.22
CA LEU A 36 0.73 -21.42 16.86
C LEU A 36 0.01 -22.25 15.82
N THR A 37 -0.01 -23.57 16.01
CA THR A 37 -0.63 -24.51 15.08
C THR A 37 -2.11 -24.18 14.89
N SER A 38 -2.81 -23.79 15.96
CA SER A 38 -4.21 -23.34 15.89
C SER A 38 -4.36 -22.04 15.09
N CYS A 39 -3.51 -21.04 15.34
CA CYS A 39 -3.55 -19.76 14.64
C CYS A 39 -3.27 -19.92 13.13
N HIS A 40 -2.27 -20.74 12.79
CA HIS A 40 -1.90 -21.05 11.41
C HIS A 40 -3.07 -21.64 10.62
N GLU A 41 -3.77 -22.63 11.19
CA GLU A 41 -4.91 -23.25 10.50
C GLU A 41 -6.10 -22.29 10.37
N GLN A 42 -6.35 -21.45 11.38
CA GLN A 42 -7.40 -20.42 11.29
C GLN A 42 -7.15 -19.43 10.16
N ILE A 43 -5.91 -18.95 10.01
CA ILE A 43 -5.53 -18.04 8.92
C ILE A 43 -5.67 -18.74 7.57
N ARG A 44 -5.17 -19.98 7.43
CA ARG A 44 -5.33 -20.76 6.20
C ARG A 44 -6.79 -20.96 5.84
N GLN A 45 -7.64 -21.29 6.82
CA GLN A 45 -9.07 -21.48 6.59
C GLN A 45 -9.77 -20.18 6.21
N ALA A 46 -9.36 -19.05 6.79
CA ALA A 46 -9.87 -17.73 6.42
C ALA A 46 -9.47 -17.35 4.98
N CYS A 47 -8.19 -17.55 4.61
CA CYS A 47 -7.72 -17.39 3.24
C CYS A 47 -8.48 -18.28 2.26
N ARG A 48 -8.73 -19.54 2.60
CA ARG A 48 -9.48 -20.50 1.75
C ARG A 48 -10.93 -20.11 1.53
N SER A 49 -11.61 -19.70 2.60
CA SER A 49 -13.05 -19.47 2.57
C SER A 49 -13.43 -18.12 1.96
N HIS A 50 -12.72 -17.06 2.33
CA HIS A 50 -13.11 -15.69 1.98
C HIS A 50 -12.03 -14.92 1.21
N GLY A 51 -10.77 -15.36 1.27
CA GLY A 51 -9.64 -14.56 0.79
C GLY A 51 -9.36 -13.31 1.63
N CYS A 52 -10.15 -13.06 2.68
CA CYS A 52 -10.04 -11.92 3.57
C CYS A 52 -10.54 -12.23 4.99
N PHE A 53 -10.07 -11.46 5.96
CA PHE A 53 -10.43 -11.62 7.37
C PHE A 53 -10.03 -10.39 8.19
N HIS A 54 -10.65 -10.24 9.36
CA HIS A 54 -10.23 -9.31 10.40
C HIS A 54 -9.20 -9.97 11.31
N ILE A 55 -8.24 -9.17 11.78
CA ILE A 55 -7.32 -9.56 12.84
C ILE A 55 -7.37 -8.57 13.99
N SER A 56 -7.20 -9.06 15.21
CA SER A 56 -6.97 -8.26 16.40
C SER A 56 -5.61 -8.57 17.01
N ILE A 57 -4.88 -7.56 17.45
CA ILE A 57 -3.60 -7.70 18.17
C ILE A 57 -3.70 -6.91 19.47
N ASN A 58 -3.61 -7.61 20.60
CA ASN A 58 -3.73 -7.04 21.94
C ASN A 58 -2.37 -6.88 22.62
N LEU A 59 -1.90 -5.64 22.76
CA LEU A 59 -0.62 -5.29 23.37
C LEU A 59 -0.70 -5.02 24.88
N SER A 60 -1.83 -5.27 25.55
CA SER A 60 -2.02 -4.97 26.97
C SER A 60 -1.09 -5.73 27.92
N LYS A 61 -0.46 -6.80 27.45
CA LYS A 61 0.42 -7.66 28.26
C LYS A 61 1.90 -7.33 28.12
N GLU A 62 2.27 -6.31 27.35
CA GLU A 62 3.66 -6.04 27.03
C GLU A 62 4.04 -4.56 27.08
N ASP A 63 4.48 -4.14 28.27
CA ASP A 63 5.09 -2.82 28.42
C ASP A 63 6.48 -2.75 27.76
N GLU A 64 7.19 -3.89 27.62
CA GLU A 64 8.64 -3.90 27.31
C GLU A 64 9.03 -4.19 25.86
N ILE A 65 8.15 -4.70 24.99
CA ILE A 65 8.56 -5.05 23.61
C ILE A 65 8.52 -3.80 22.72
N ASP A 66 9.68 -3.39 22.21
CA ASP A 66 9.76 -2.39 21.13
C ASP A 66 9.23 -3.00 19.82
N SER A 67 7.91 -2.98 19.67
CA SER A 67 7.21 -3.52 18.52
C SER A 67 6.83 -2.39 17.55
N PRO A 68 7.07 -2.56 16.23
CA PRO A 68 6.69 -1.57 15.22
C PRO A 68 5.21 -1.17 15.26
N ILE A 69 4.32 -2.09 15.66
CA ILE A 69 2.87 -1.85 15.65
C ILE A 69 2.40 -0.92 16.78
N LYS A 70 3.25 -0.62 17.78
CA LYS A 70 2.93 0.32 18.86
C LYS A 70 2.52 1.70 18.35
N CYS A 71 3.01 2.13 17.19
CA CYS A 71 2.60 3.41 16.59
C CYS A 71 1.11 3.45 16.19
N LEU A 72 0.44 2.29 16.10
CA LEU A 72 -1.00 2.15 15.87
C LEU A 72 -1.79 1.78 17.14
N ALA A 73 -1.11 1.42 18.24
CA ALA A 73 -1.71 1.05 19.52
C ALA A 73 -1.99 2.27 20.40
N LYS A 74 -2.77 3.20 19.87
CA LYS A 74 -3.13 4.47 20.51
C LYS A 74 -4.60 4.78 20.23
N PRO A 75 -5.21 5.79 20.88
CA PRO A 75 -6.60 6.13 20.60
C PRO A 75 -6.79 6.32 19.09
N MET A 76 -7.89 5.79 18.56
CA MET A 76 -8.21 5.91 17.13
C MET A 76 -8.17 7.37 16.67
N GLU A 77 -8.68 8.30 17.48
CA GLU A 77 -8.65 9.74 17.22
C GLU A 77 -7.22 10.29 17.05
N GLU A 78 -6.24 9.74 17.76
CA GLU A 78 -4.84 10.14 17.61
C GLU A 78 -4.29 9.70 16.25
N VAL A 79 -4.54 8.45 15.83
CA VAL A 79 -4.18 7.99 14.48
C VAL A 79 -4.92 8.80 13.40
N GLU A 80 -6.21 9.10 13.61
CA GLU A 80 -7.01 9.94 12.70
C GLU A 80 -6.40 11.34 12.56
N ASN A 81 -5.95 11.95 13.66
CA ASN A 81 -5.33 13.28 13.68
C ASN A 81 -3.95 13.29 13.01
N GLU A 82 -3.14 12.24 13.20
CA GLU A 82 -1.87 12.09 12.50
C GLU A 82 -2.06 11.90 11.00
N ILE A 83 -3.10 11.16 10.59
CA ILE A 83 -3.48 11.06 9.18
C ILE A 83 -3.91 12.44 8.68
N GLU A 84 -4.78 13.15 9.40
CA GLU A 84 -5.28 14.47 8.98
C GLU A 84 -4.16 15.52 8.88
N SER A 85 -3.14 15.45 9.73
CA SER A 85 -2.03 16.41 9.69
C SER A 85 -1.25 16.33 8.37
N LEU A 86 -1.15 15.14 7.76
CA LEU A 86 -0.58 14.94 6.41
C LEU A 86 -1.41 15.59 5.28
N PHE A 87 -2.68 15.88 5.53
CA PHE A 87 -3.58 16.53 4.56
C PHE A 87 -3.88 17.99 4.93
N SER A 88 -3.25 18.51 5.99
CA SER A 88 -3.43 19.90 6.41
C SER A 88 -2.86 20.86 5.36
N PRO A 89 -3.49 22.02 5.11
CA PRO A 89 -2.95 23.02 4.19
C PRO A 89 -1.52 23.43 4.55
N SER A 90 -1.21 23.61 5.85
CA SER A 90 0.14 23.94 6.32
C SER A 90 1.18 22.87 5.99
N PHE A 91 0.80 21.60 6.05
CA PHE A 91 1.70 20.53 5.63
C PHE A 91 1.88 20.55 4.11
N LEU A 92 0.79 20.66 3.36
CA LEU A 92 0.85 20.66 1.89
C LEU A 92 1.63 21.86 1.33
N ASP A 93 1.42 23.06 1.87
CA ASP A 93 2.11 24.29 1.48
C ASP A 93 3.64 24.19 1.71
N ASN A 94 4.07 23.49 2.76
CA ASN A 94 5.48 23.26 3.06
C ASN A 94 6.15 22.22 2.13
N THR A 95 5.37 21.49 1.34
CA THR A 95 5.88 20.35 0.57
C THR A 95 6.15 20.64 -0.90
N ASP A 96 6.01 21.90 -1.34
CA ASP A 96 6.03 22.29 -2.76
C ASP A 96 5.17 21.35 -3.63
N ALA A 97 4.15 20.75 -3.02
CA ALA A 97 3.26 19.84 -3.70
C ALA A 97 2.35 20.67 -4.60
N ASP A 98 2.65 20.70 -5.89
CA ASP A 98 1.77 21.29 -6.90
C ASP A 98 0.43 20.53 -6.86
N LEU A 99 -0.56 21.09 -6.14
CA LEU A 99 -1.87 20.48 -5.86
C LEU A 99 -2.70 20.22 -7.13
N ASN A 100 -2.21 20.61 -8.32
CA ASN A 100 -2.91 20.49 -9.60
C ASN A 100 -2.58 19.21 -10.40
N GLY A 101 -2.04 18.17 -9.76
CA GLY A 101 -2.03 16.82 -10.33
C GLY A 101 -0.87 16.50 -11.29
N GLY A 102 0.15 17.37 -11.38
CA GLY A 102 1.39 17.02 -12.05
C GLY A 102 2.28 16.16 -11.15
N LEU A 103 2.81 15.05 -11.68
CA LEU A 103 3.80 14.19 -11.02
C LEU A 103 4.93 15.04 -10.39
N VAL A 104 4.92 15.16 -9.06
CA VAL A 104 6.00 15.85 -8.32
C VAL A 104 7.25 14.96 -8.36
N THR A 105 8.12 15.22 -9.32
CA THR A 105 9.56 15.02 -9.14
C THR A 105 10.13 16.38 -8.76
N ALA A 106 10.88 16.43 -7.66
CA ALA A 106 11.57 17.63 -7.21
C ALA A 106 12.23 18.36 -8.40
N ARG A 107 11.58 19.43 -8.84
CA ARG A 107 12.16 20.45 -9.71
C ARG A 107 11.83 21.76 -9.03
N ILE A 108 12.89 22.37 -8.51
CA ILE A 108 12.99 23.78 -8.15
C ILE A 108 12.23 24.59 -9.20
N LYS A 109 11.12 25.21 -8.82
CA LYS A 109 10.43 26.20 -9.64
C LYS A 109 10.27 27.47 -8.83
N ASP A 110 10.75 28.56 -9.41
CA ASP A 110 10.11 29.84 -9.22
C ASP A 110 9.76 30.40 -10.60
N LEU A 111 8.49 30.75 -10.79
CA LEU A 111 8.08 31.80 -11.72
C LEU A 111 6.80 32.45 -11.20
N PRO A 112 6.78 33.76 -10.91
CA PRO A 112 5.54 34.46 -10.61
C PRO A 112 4.87 34.97 -11.89
N SER A 113 3.53 34.99 -11.85
CA SER A 113 2.68 35.45 -12.94
C SER A 113 2.92 36.93 -13.29
N LEU A 114 3.05 37.27 -14.57
CA LEU A 114 2.78 38.63 -15.04
C LEU A 114 2.22 38.61 -16.46
N MET A 115 0.93 38.95 -16.59
CA MET A 115 0.38 39.41 -17.87
C MET A 115 0.88 40.84 -18.14
N THR A 116 1.73 41.02 -19.15
CA THR A 116 1.53 41.90 -20.34
C THR A 116 2.85 42.27 -21.05
N LYS A 117 2.99 41.78 -22.31
CA LYS A 117 3.78 42.31 -23.44
C LYS A 117 5.34 42.16 -23.45
N PRO A 118 5.96 42.20 -24.66
CA PRO A 118 7.06 41.29 -25.01
C PRO A 118 8.45 41.96 -25.18
N PHE A 119 9.46 41.09 -25.19
CA PHE A 119 10.89 41.27 -25.48
C PHE A 119 11.76 41.88 -24.37
N GLY A 120 12.56 41.01 -23.74
CA GLY A 120 13.71 41.34 -22.92
C GLY A 120 14.14 40.14 -22.08
N VAL A 121 15.22 39.46 -22.48
CA VAL A 121 15.88 38.44 -21.64
C VAL A 121 16.51 39.16 -20.46
N VAL A 122 16.05 38.87 -19.24
CA VAL A 122 16.68 39.31 -18.00
C VAL A 122 17.13 38.06 -17.24
N GLU A 123 18.43 37.95 -17.06
CA GLU A 123 19.06 36.94 -16.21
C GLU A 123 19.02 37.45 -14.76
N VAL A 124 18.21 36.83 -13.91
CA VAL A 124 18.13 37.18 -12.48
C VAL A 124 18.90 36.13 -11.69
N CYS A 125 19.99 36.58 -11.07
CA CYS A 125 20.76 35.81 -10.10
C CYS A 125 20.08 35.92 -8.73
N VAL A 126 19.38 34.86 -8.30
CA VAL A 126 18.88 34.75 -6.93
C VAL A 126 20.01 34.23 -6.05
N LYS A 127 20.60 35.13 -5.27
CA LYS A 127 21.45 34.78 -4.13
C LYS A 127 20.58 34.97 -2.87
N ASP A 128 20.66 33.98 -1.98
CA ASP A 128 20.18 34.04 -0.58
C ASP A 128 18.72 33.60 -0.32
N LEU A 129 18.38 32.36 -0.69
CA LEU A 129 17.38 31.58 0.05
C LEU A 129 18.10 30.69 1.08
N PRO A 130 17.60 30.57 2.33
CA PRO A 130 18.17 29.65 3.30
C PRO A 130 18.04 28.21 2.79
N ASN A 131 19.15 27.47 2.80
CA ASN A 131 19.19 26.04 2.48
C ASN A 131 18.32 25.25 3.47
N VAL A 132 17.02 25.14 3.21
CA VAL A 132 16.17 24.14 3.86
C VAL A 132 16.50 22.81 3.19
N VAL A 133 17.25 21.95 3.90
CA VAL A 133 17.51 20.59 3.44
C VAL A 133 16.17 19.84 3.52
N PRO A 134 15.59 19.40 2.39
CA PRO A 134 14.34 18.66 2.43
C PRO A 134 14.52 17.40 3.26
N SER A 135 13.53 17.07 4.08
CA SER A 135 13.54 15.83 4.84
C SER A 135 13.71 14.64 3.87
N PRO A 136 14.64 13.71 4.12
CA PRO A 136 14.90 12.58 3.23
C PRO A 136 13.68 11.66 3.06
N PHE A 137 12.67 11.79 3.92
CA PHE A 137 11.42 11.04 3.84
C PHE A 137 10.45 11.59 2.79
N VAL A 138 10.50 12.89 2.48
CA VAL A 138 9.64 13.55 1.48
C VAL A 138 9.85 12.92 0.11
N GLU A 139 11.10 12.55 -0.22
CA GLU A 139 11.45 11.94 -1.50
C GLU A 139 10.79 10.56 -1.74
N ASN A 140 10.21 9.95 -0.71
CA ASN A 140 9.58 8.63 -0.77
C ASN A 140 8.07 8.66 -0.83
N ALA A 141 7.49 9.83 -0.59
CA ALA A 141 6.06 10.03 -0.58
C ALA A 141 5.62 10.73 -1.87
N THR A 142 4.47 10.33 -2.41
CA THR A 142 3.81 11.02 -3.52
C THR A 142 2.40 11.36 -3.09
N PHE A 143 2.08 12.65 -3.08
CA PHE A 143 0.71 13.10 -2.83
C PHE A 143 -0.13 12.92 -4.10
N ARG A 144 -1.35 12.43 -3.94
CA ARG A 144 -2.35 12.34 -5.00
C ARG A 144 -3.58 13.15 -4.59
N GLY A 145 -3.82 14.24 -5.31
CA GLY A 145 -5.03 15.05 -5.17
C GLY A 145 -6.27 14.37 -5.76
N ARG A 146 -7.43 15.00 -5.61
CA ARG A 146 -8.75 14.47 -6.03
C ARG A 146 -8.89 14.15 -7.53
N THR A 147 -8.03 14.76 -8.35
CA THR A 147 -8.01 14.58 -9.82
C THR A 147 -7.05 13.49 -10.28
N ALA A 148 -6.15 13.02 -9.42
CA ALA A 148 -5.01 12.19 -9.81
C ALA A 148 -5.28 10.67 -9.74
N GLU A 149 -6.36 10.23 -9.08
CA GLU A 149 -6.59 8.80 -8.82
C GLU A 149 -7.80 8.20 -9.56
N SER A 150 -8.60 9.01 -10.25
CA SER A 150 -9.81 8.49 -10.88
C SER A 150 -9.47 7.64 -12.09
N GLY A 151 -9.47 6.32 -11.88
CA GLY A 151 -9.62 5.33 -12.95
C GLY A 151 -11.02 5.36 -13.58
N ASP A 152 -11.92 6.22 -13.08
CA ASP A 152 -13.24 6.42 -13.69
C ASP A 152 -13.10 6.96 -15.12
N GLU A 153 -13.75 6.27 -16.05
CA GLU A 153 -13.56 6.36 -17.51
C GLU A 153 -13.80 7.77 -18.05
N GLN A 154 -14.54 8.61 -17.31
CA GLN A 154 -14.99 9.91 -17.79
C GLN A 154 -14.25 11.11 -17.21
N GLN A 155 -13.40 10.96 -16.17
CA GLN A 155 -12.73 12.07 -15.44
C GLN A 155 -13.64 13.27 -15.09
N SER A 156 -14.95 13.12 -15.20
CA SER A 156 -15.89 14.24 -15.23
C SER A 156 -16.25 14.69 -13.82
N LYS A 157 -15.98 13.83 -12.83
CA LYS A 157 -16.14 14.12 -11.42
C LYS A 157 -14.89 13.66 -10.67
N PRO A 158 -14.16 14.57 -10.02
CA PRO A 158 -13.03 14.18 -9.19
C PRO A 158 -13.53 13.24 -8.07
N GLU A 159 -12.75 12.21 -7.78
CA GLU A 159 -13.05 11.33 -6.65
C GLU A 159 -12.94 12.15 -5.36
N PRO A 160 -13.88 12.00 -4.41
CA PRO A 160 -13.84 12.67 -3.11
C PRO A 160 -12.82 11.99 -2.19
N LYS A 161 -11.58 11.84 -2.69
CA LYS A 161 -10.49 11.10 -2.06
C LYS A 161 -9.16 11.84 -2.28
N LEU A 162 -8.35 11.85 -1.23
CA LEU A 162 -6.95 12.27 -1.27
C LEU A 162 -6.09 11.09 -0.82
N SER A 163 -4.86 11.01 -1.32
CA SER A 163 -3.94 9.98 -0.85
C SER A 163 -2.49 10.43 -0.77
N TRP A 164 -1.74 9.74 0.09
CA TRP A 164 -0.28 9.72 0.07
C TRP A 164 0.20 8.31 -0.25
N GLU A 165 1.12 8.18 -1.19
CA GLU A 165 1.78 6.93 -1.56
C GLU A 165 3.22 6.93 -1.03
N PHE A 166 3.57 6.02 -0.12
CA PHE A 166 4.92 5.91 0.43
C PHE A 166 5.53 4.55 0.11
N ARG A 167 6.67 4.54 -0.58
CA ARG A 167 7.39 3.30 -0.93
C ARG A 167 8.35 2.90 0.18
N ARG A 168 8.34 1.62 0.55
CA ARG A 168 9.23 1.11 1.62
C ARG A 168 10.71 1.19 1.26
N CYS A 169 11.09 1.06 -0.01
CA CYS A 169 12.50 1.11 -0.42
C CYS A 169 12.81 2.06 -1.60
N LEU A 170 14.01 2.68 -1.52
CA LEU A 170 14.40 3.85 -2.32
C LEU A 170 15.00 3.55 -3.70
N SER A 171 15.86 2.53 -3.85
CA SER A 171 16.54 2.33 -5.14
C SER A 171 15.61 1.82 -6.24
N ALA A 172 14.36 1.44 -5.92
CA ALA A 172 13.34 1.18 -6.92
C ALA A 172 13.02 2.42 -7.79
N ARG A 173 13.37 3.64 -7.33
CA ARG A 173 13.10 4.89 -8.07
C ARG A 173 14.26 5.32 -8.98
N THR A 174 15.49 4.92 -8.64
CA THR A 174 16.72 5.45 -9.27
C THR A 174 17.05 4.77 -10.60
N GLU A 175 16.66 3.50 -10.79
CA GLU A 175 16.90 2.75 -12.05
C GLU A 175 16.22 3.39 -13.28
N LEU A 176 15.28 4.32 -13.11
CA LEU A 176 14.56 4.98 -14.21
C LEU A 176 15.26 6.24 -14.77
N LYS A 177 16.40 6.67 -14.20
CA LYS A 177 17.01 7.98 -14.57
C LYS A 177 18.48 7.94 -15.00
N GLU A 178 19.13 6.77 -15.06
CA GLU A 178 20.58 6.71 -15.32
C GLU A 178 21.02 6.88 -16.78
N ASP A 179 20.14 7.24 -17.73
CA ASP A 179 20.50 7.23 -19.16
C ASP A 179 21.06 8.54 -19.77
N GLU A 180 21.27 9.65 -19.04
CA GLU A 180 21.56 10.94 -19.74
C GLU A 180 22.68 11.88 -19.25
N SER A 181 23.57 11.56 -18.30
CA SER A 181 24.66 12.52 -18.03
C SER A 181 25.99 11.94 -17.52
N ASN A 182 26.90 11.66 -18.46
CA ASN A 182 28.34 11.64 -18.20
C ASN A 182 28.85 13.08 -18.06
N HIS A 183 28.79 13.65 -16.86
CA HIS A 183 29.55 14.85 -16.51
C HIS A 183 30.24 14.69 -15.17
N ASP A 184 31.57 14.84 -15.19
CA ASP A 184 32.44 14.77 -14.02
C ASP A 184 32.03 15.83 -12.97
N PRO A 185 31.78 15.46 -11.71
CA PRO A 185 31.47 16.43 -10.67
C PRO A 185 32.73 17.18 -10.20
N PRO A 186 32.65 18.50 -9.99
CA PRO A 186 33.76 19.28 -9.47
C PRO A 186 34.03 18.99 -7.99
N SER A 187 35.32 18.78 -7.67
CA SER A 187 35.87 18.59 -6.33
C SER A 187 35.57 19.80 -5.42
N THR A 188 34.77 19.61 -4.37
CA THR A 188 34.54 20.65 -3.34
C THR A 188 34.80 20.05 -1.94
N GLN A 189 35.63 20.73 -1.14
CA GLN A 189 36.05 20.30 0.21
C GLN A 189 34.95 20.56 1.28
N PRO A 190 34.89 19.77 2.37
CA PRO A 190 33.90 19.94 3.42
C PRO A 190 34.35 20.98 4.46
N SER A 191 33.50 21.97 4.73
CA SER A 191 33.62 22.91 5.85
C SER A 191 32.78 22.41 7.02
N GLU A 192 33.41 22.15 8.16
CA GLU A 192 32.78 21.75 9.43
C GLU A 192 32.44 22.99 10.28
N LEU A 193 31.15 23.24 10.54
CA LEU A 193 30.64 23.99 11.70
C LEU A 193 29.10 23.98 11.67
N HIS A 194 28.47 23.15 12.49
CA HIS A 194 27.03 23.21 12.75
C HIS A 194 26.77 23.70 14.19
N PRO A 195 25.99 24.77 14.38
CA PRO A 195 25.58 25.24 15.71
C PRO A 195 24.42 24.40 16.27
N HIS A 196 24.36 24.32 17.60
CA HIS A 196 23.25 23.75 18.37
C HIS A 196 21.93 24.45 18.02
N LEU A 197 20.95 23.69 17.50
CA LEU A 197 19.58 24.14 17.23
C LEU A 197 18.68 23.84 18.44
N ASP A 198 17.94 24.85 18.88
CA ASP A 198 16.99 24.83 20.00
C ASP A 198 15.76 23.95 19.72
N SER A 199 15.18 23.39 20.79
CA SER A 199 14.17 22.31 20.78
C SER A 199 12.73 22.73 20.42
N SER A 200 12.52 23.74 19.56
CA SER A 200 11.18 24.18 19.14
C SER A 200 10.67 23.47 17.88
N HIS A 201 11.17 22.27 17.58
CA HIS A 201 11.01 21.57 16.29
C HIS A 201 9.83 20.57 16.20
N ALA A 202 8.89 20.58 17.14
CA ALA A 202 7.77 19.62 17.18
C ALA A 202 6.81 19.66 15.97
N GLU A 203 6.92 20.66 15.08
CA GLU A 203 6.03 20.78 13.90
C GLU A 203 6.49 19.97 12.68
N ASN A 204 7.69 19.37 12.68
CA ASN A 204 8.19 18.56 11.55
C ASN A 204 8.04 17.04 11.71
N ASP A 205 7.40 16.57 12.80
CA ASP A 205 7.30 15.14 13.13
C ASP A 205 6.33 14.35 12.23
N ALA A 206 5.48 15.03 11.45
CA ALA A 206 4.45 14.35 10.65
C ALA A 206 5.02 13.41 9.58
N TRP A 207 6.22 13.70 9.07
CA TRP A 207 6.90 12.84 8.10
C TRP A 207 7.32 11.49 8.66
N ASP A 208 7.51 11.39 9.98
CA ASP A 208 7.93 10.15 10.64
C ASP A 208 6.78 9.14 10.74
N TYR A 209 5.52 9.57 10.55
CA TYR A 209 4.36 8.68 10.57
C TYR A 209 4.40 7.65 9.44
N LEU A 210 4.68 8.07 8.19
CA LEU A 210 4.64 7.18 7.02
C LEU A 210 5.62 5.99 7.15
N PRO A 211 6.91 6.19 7.47
CA PRO A 211 7.83 5.07 7.72
C PRO A 211 7.41 4.18 8.89
N ASN A 212 6.87 4.76 9.97
CA ASN A 212 6.47 4.00 11.16
C ASN A 212 5.24 3.13 10.89
N TRP A 213 4.21 3.67 10.24
CA TRP A 213 3.05 2.91 9.79
C TRP A 213 3.42 1.84 8.76
N THR A 214 4.34 2.14 7.84
CA THR A 214 4.85 1.16 6.88
C THR A 214 5.51 -0.01 7.59
N LYS A 215 6.38 0.24 8.57
CA LYS A 215 7.01 -0.82 9.38
C LYS A 215 5.99 -1.62 10.18
N ALA A 216 5.01 -0.94 10.79
CA ALA A 216 3.94 -1.57 11.56
C ALA A 216 3.14 -2.56 10.70
N LEU A 217 2.58 -2.10 9.59
CA LEU A 217 1.74 -2.92 8.72
C LEU A 217 2.55 -4.00 7.98
N HIS A 218 3.81 -3.72 7.63
CA HIS A 218 4.73 -4.73 7.13
C HIS A 218 4.93 -5.87 8.15
N SER A 219 5.15 -5.55 9.42
CA SER A 219 5.35 -6.57 10.46
C SER A 219 4.14 -7.50 10.60
N VAL A 220 2.93 -6.96 10.42
CA VAL A 220 1.69 -7.75 10.40
C VAL A 220 1.64 -8.66 9.17
N ALA A 221 1.95 -8.12 7.98
CA ALA A 221 1.98 -8.91 6.75
C ALA A 221 2.97 -10.09 6.86
N SER A 222 4.15 -9.85 7.44
CA SER A 222 5.15 -10.87 7.77
C SER A 222 4.59 -11.98 8.65
N VAL A 223 3.94 -11.62 9.77
CA VAL A 223 3.34 -12.60 10.69
C VAL A 223 2.28 -13.44 9.98
N VAL A 224 1.40 -12.82 9.18
CA VAL A 224 0.36 -13.53 8.42
C VAL A 224 0.98 -14.51 7.42
N ILE A 225 1.95 -14.07 6.62
CA ILE A 225 2.62 -14.90 5.61
C ILE A 225 3.37 -16.07 6.26
N HIS A 226 4.09 -15.81 7.34
CA HIS A 226 4.77 -16.84 8.12
C HIS A 226 3.76 -17.86 8.66
N SER A 227 2.63 -17.39 9.19
CA SER A 227 1.58 -18.24 9.77
C SER A 227 0.88 -19.11 8.72
N ILE A 228 0.77 -18.65 7.48
CA ILE A 228 0.25 -19.47 6.38
C ILE A 228 1.27 -20.57 5.99
N GLY A 229 2.54 -20.40 6.33
CA GLY A 229 3.64 -21.34 6.04
C GLY A 229 4.22 -21.15 4.64
N ILE A 230 4.07 -19.95 4.06
CA ILE A 230 4.72 -19.62 2.78
C ILE A 230 6.12 -19.11 3.07
N SER A 231 7.11 -19.52 2.28
CA SER A 231 8.44 -18.92 2.35
C SER A 231 8.37 -17.43 2.03
N GLN A 232 8.86 -16.59 2.94
CA GLN A 232 8.92 -15.13 2.75
C GLN A 232 9.59 -14.74 1.42
N HIS A 233 10.63 -15.47 1.00
CA HIS A 233 11.38 -15.23 -0.24
C HIS A 233 10.54 -15.38 -1.52
N VAL A 234 9.26 -15.74 -1.40
CA VAL A 234 8.33 -15.90 -2.51
C VAL A 234 7.29 -14.81 -2.58
N VAL A 235 6.76 -14.40 -1.43
CA VAL A 235 5.55 -13.57 -1.38
C VAL A 235 5.77 -12.23 -0.67
N LEU A 236 6.85 -12.08 0.11
CA LEU A 236 7.18 -10.85 0.83
C LEU A 236 8.68 -10.73 1.07
N ASN A 237 9.31 -9.69 0.53
CA ASN A 237 10.72 -9.44 0.82
C ASN A 237 10.90 -8.83 2.23
N GLU A 238 11.17 -9.67 3.23
CA GLU A 238 11.46 -9.26 4.61
C GLU A 238 12.85 -8.67 4.80
N THR A 239 13.80 -8.97 3.90
CA THR A 239 15.17 -8.52 4.10
C THR A 239 15.22 -7.01 4.13
N ASN A 240 15.88 -6.47 5.15
CA ASN A 240 16.11 -5.04 5.24
C ASN A 240 16.93 -4.61 4.03
N CYS A 241 16.22 -4.03 3.08
CA CYS A 241 16.72 -3.40 1.88
C CYS A 241 17.92 -2.52 2.26
N GLY A 242 19.14 -2.91 1.84
CA GLY A 242 20.37 -2.17 2.18
C GLY A 242 20.35 -0.71 1.70
N CYS A 243 19.41 -0.39 0.82
CA CYS A 243 19.11 0.93 0.28
C CYS A 243 18.79 1.94 1.42
N LEU A 244 18.07 1.55 2.49
CA LEU A 244 17.69 2.46 3.59
C LEU A 244 18.85 2.81 4.56
N ARG A 245 19.71 1.83 4.90
CA ARG A 245 20.84 2.06 5.82
C ARG A 245 21.83 3.08 5.27
N LYS A 246 21.95 3.18 3.95
CA LYS A 246 22.93 4.06 3.27
C LYS A 246 22.56 5.53 3.34
N ILE A 247 21.26 5.86 3.29
CA ILE A 247 20.76 7.24 3.43
C ILE A 247 21.02 7.77 4.84
N VAL A 248 20.72 6.97 5.85
CA VAL A 248 20.99 7.33 7.25
C VAL A 248 22.50 7.46 7.51
N SER A 249 23.33 6.70 6.80
CA SER A 249 24.78 6.64 7.08
C SER A 249 25.60 7.75 6.41
N ASN A 250 25.03 8.58 5.53
CA ASN A 250 25.65 9.78 4.93
C ASN A 250 27.10 9.60 4.36
N LYS A 251 27.54 8.37 4.09
CA LYS A 251 28.92 8.07 3.66
C LYS A 251 28.96 7.98 2.13
N LYS A 252 29.64 8.98 1.53
CA LYS A 252 29.77 9.25 0.08
C LYS A 252 30.48 8.18 -0.78
N ASN A 253 30.68 6.95 -0.31
CA ASN A 253 31.37 5.92 -1.11
C ASN A 253 30.38 4.91 -1.70
N TYR A 254 29.85 5.22 -2.89
CA TYR A 254 28.76 4.49 -3.57
C TYR A 254 29.20 3.55 -4.71
N THR A 255 30.48 3.19 -4.82
CA THR A 255 31.00 2.65 -6.09
C THR A 255 30.81 1.17 -6.38
N ASN A 256 30.05 0.39 -5.59
CA ASN A 256 29.72 -1.02 -5.93
C ASN A 256 28.44 -1.47 -5.20
N LEU A 257 27.27 -0.97 -5.62
CA LEU A 257 26.00 -1.55 -5.17
C LEU A 257 25.66 -2.77 -6.03
N SER A 258 25.48 -3.93 -5.41
CA SER A 258 24.80 -5.04 -6.08
C SER A 258 23.39 -4.58 -6.47
N THR A 259 23.05 -4.75 -7.73
CA THR A 259 21.78 -4.38 -8.38
C THR A 259 20.62 -5.29 -7.95
N GLU A 260 20.64 -5.79 -6.72
CA GLU A 260 19.50 -6.54 -6.19
C GLU A 260 18.34 -5.58 -6.02
N LYS A 261 17.34 -5.72 -6.91
CA LYS A 261 16.15 -4.87 -6.94
C LYS A 261 15.50 -4.82 -5.55
N CYS A 262 15.44 -3.61 -5.00
CA CYS A 262 14.87 -3.30 -3.70
C CYS A 262 13.37 -3.71 -3.62
N ASN A 263 12.85 -3.94 -2.40
CA ASN A 263 11.43 -4.24 -2.15
C ASN A 263 10.50 -3.12 -2.72
N VAL A 264 9.37 -3.49 -3.32
CA VAL A 264 8.41 -2.58 -3.99
C VAL A 264 7.10 -2.38 -3.21
N ASP A 265 7.06 -2.79 -1.94
CA ASP A 265 5.94 -2.59 -1.01
C ASP A 265 5.57 -1.12 -0.91
N LEU A 266 4.26 -0.90 -0.80
CA LEU A 266 3.65 0.41 -0.86
C LEU A 266 2.71 0.60 0.32
N LEU A 267 2.86 1.71 1.03
CA LEU A 267 1.83 2.24 1.92
C LEU A 267 1.02 3.28 1.16
N ARG A 268 -0.31 3.19 1.22
CA ARG A 268 -1.21 4.29 0.87
C ARG A 268 -1.96 4.77 2.09
N CYS A 269 -1.89 6.06 2.36
CA CYS A 269 -2.71 6.74 3.35
C CYS A 269 -3.85 7.44 2.62
N PHE A 270 -5.09 7.08 2.91
CA PHE A 270 -6.27 7.63 2.24
C PHE A 270 -7.11 8.48 3.18
N ARG A 271 -7.62 9.59 2.64
CA ARG A 271 -8.66 10.44 3.24
C ARG A 271 -9.82 10.57 2.27
N TYR A 272 -10.97 9.99 2.63
CA TYR A 272 -12.20 10.06 1.86
C TYR A 272 -13.10 11.15 2.46
N ASP A 273 -13.47 12.12 1.63
CA ASP A 273 -14.39 13.18 2.02
C ASP A 273 -15.80 12.63 2.21
N ALA A 274 -16.52 13.18 3.17
CA ALA A 274 -17.94 12.90 3.30
C ALA A 274 -18.69 13.57 2.14
N ILE A 275 -19.69 12.87 1.62
CA ILE A 275 -20.50 13.30 0.48
C ILE A 275 -21.93 13.63 0.89
N SER A 276 -22.68 14.31 0.03
CA SER A 276 -24.08 14.62 0.32
C SER A 276 -24.95 13.36 0.38
N ALA A 277 -26.06 13.39 1.12
CA ALA A 277 -26.97 12.24 1.22
C ALA A 277 -27.74 11.98 -0.08
N GLU A 278 -27.69 12.90 -1.02
CA GLU A 278 -28.25 12.76 -2.36
C GLU A 278 -27.32 11.94 -3.28
N GLU A 279 -26.08 11.72 -2.87
CA GLU A 279 -25.01 11.04 -3.62
C GLU A 279 -24.65 9.67 -3.02
N ILE A 280 -25.56 8.99 -2.30
CA ILE A 280 -25.30 7.77 -1.51
C ILE A 280 -24.51 6.67 -2.24
N ASP A 281 -24.61 6.58 -3.56
CA ASP A 281 -23.91 5.57 -4.37
C ASP A 281 -22.50 6.01 -4.85
N GLN A 282 -22.00 7.17 -4.42
CA GLN A 282 -20.68 7.64 -4.82
C GLN A 282 -19.59 6.81 -4.15
N LEU A 283 -18.79 6.16 -4.99
CA LEU A 283 -17.65 5.36 -4.58
C LEU A 283 -16.49 6.28 -4.19
N GLY A 284 -15.87 5.98 -3.07
CA GLY A 284 -14.56 6.50 -2.73
C GLY A 284 -13.45 5.76 -3.48
N SER A 285 -13.65 4.47 -3.74
CA SER A 285 -12.77 3.68 -4.59
C SER A 285 -13.60 2.72 -5.43
N SER A 286 -13.35 2.72 -6.73
CA SER A 286 -13.99 1.82 -7.69
C SER A 286 -13.69 0.35 -7.37
N SER A 287 -14.48 -0.54 -7.96
CA SER A 287 -14.31 -1.96 -7.70
C SER A 287 -13.05 -2.52 -8.34
N HIS A 288 -12.20 -3.17 -7.55
CA HIS A 288 -10.95 -3.78 -8.00
C HIS A 288 -10.53 -4.95 -7.10
N THR A 289 -9.42 -5.57 -7.46
CA THR A 289 -8.64 -6.51 -6.67
C THR A 289 -7.21 -5.97 -6.59
N ASP A 290 -6.46 -6.36 -5.56
CA ASP A 290 -5.10 -5.84 -5.36
C ASP A 290 -4.07 -6.69 -6.08
N TRP A 291 -3.08 -6.07 -6.72
CA TRP A 291 -2.11 -6.76 -7.56
C TRP A 291 -1.09 -7.62 -6.81
N GLY A 292 -0.84 -7.32 -5.53
CA GLY A 292 0.25 -7.90 -4.75
C GLY A 292 -0.02 -9.29 -4.19
N SER A 293 0.74 -9.66 -3.17
CA SER A 293 0.57 -10.91 -2.44
C SER A 293 -0.50 -10.80 -1.35
N LEU A 294 -0.44 -9.73 -0.56
CA LEU A 294 -1.30 -9.51 0.59
C LEU A 294 -1.51 -8.02 0.80
N THR A 295 -2.69 -7.63 1.26
CA THR A 295 -2.99 -6.26 1.67
C THR A 295 -3.38 -6.24 3.15
N VAL A 296 -2.81 -5.29 3.90
CA VAL A 296 -3.13 -5.05 5.31
C VAL A 296 -3.71 -3.65 5.44
N VAL A 297 -4.93 -3.56 5.98
CA VAL A 297 -5.70 -2.33 6.08
C VAL A 297 -5.96 -1.98 7.53
N TRP A 298 -5.52 -0.81 7.94
CA TRP A 298 -6.11 -0.11 9.09
C TRP A 298 -7.21 0.81 8.56
N GLN A 299 -8.36 0.82 9.23
CA GLN A 299 -9.46 1.75 8.91
C GLN A 299 -10.07 2.30 10.20
N ASP A 300 -10.63 3.49 10.11
CA ASP A 300 -11.39 4.11 11.19
C ASP A 300 -12.79 3.49 11.38
N ASP A 301 -13.57 4.08 12.28
CA ASP A 301 -14.91 3.63 12.62
C ASP A 301 -16.00 4.03 11.60
N LYS A 302 -15.65 4.63 10.46
CA LYS A 302 -16.65 5.06 9.45
C LYS A 302 -17.10 3.92 8.54
N GLY A 303 -16.34 2.83 8.44
CA GLY A 303 -16.66 1.69 7.58
C GLY A 303 -16.58 2.02 6.10
N GLY A 304 -17.45 1.47 5.27
CA GLY A 304 -17.53 1.76 3.83
C GLY A 304 -16.68 0.85 2.93
N LEU A 305 -15.71 0.10 3.47
CA LEU A 305 -15.04 -0.98 2.74
C LEU A 305 -16.04 -2.12 2.48
N GLN A 306 -16.15 -2.60 1.24
CA GLN A 306 -17.05 -3.68 0.85
C GLN A 306 -16.31 -4.74 0.03
N THR A 307 -16.66 -6.01 0.23
CA THR A 307 -16.18 -7.16 -0.55
C THR A 307 -17.32 -7.77 -1.37
N TYR A 308 -17.04 -8.20 -2.59
CA TYR A 308 -18.00 -8.80 -3.50
C TYR A 308 -18.04 -10.33 -3.36
N CYS A 309 -19.23 -10.88 -3.13
CA CYS A 309 -19.48 -12.31 -3.15
C CYS A 309 -19.97 -12.73 -4.54
N HIS A 310 -19.13 -13.45 -5.29
CA HIS A 310 -19.48 -13.94 -6.63
C HIS A 310 -20.61 -14.98 -6.62
N ALA A 311 -20.73 -15.80 -5.56
CA ALA A 311 -21.75 -16.84 -5.49
C ALA A 311 -23.18 -16.27 -5.38
N CYS A 312 -23.28 -15.11 -4.73
CA CYS A 312 -24.54 -14.49 -4.34
C CYS A 312 -24.75 -13.13 -5.04
N GLU A 313 -23.80 -12.70 -5.88
CA GLU A 313 -23.74 -11.42 -6.61
C GLU A 313 -24.01 -10.19 -5.73
N LYS A 314 -23.40 -10.16 -4.54
CA LYS A 314 -23.68 -9.14 -3.51
C LYS A 314 -22.42 -8.53 -2.94
N TRP A 315 -22.50 -7.21 -2.72
CA TRP A 315 -21.56 -6.47 -1.89
C TRP A 315 -21.87 -6.68 -0.41
N THR A 316 -20.85 -6.99 0.38
CA THR A 316 -20.94 -7.16 1.83
C THR A 316 -19.99 -6.19 2.49
N ASP A 317 -20.45 -5.43 3.49
CA ASP A 317 -19.60 -4.53 4.25
C ASP A 317 -18.54 -5.33 5.03
N ALA A 318 -17.30 -4.85 5.03
CA ALA A 318 -16.30 -5.27 6.00
C ALA A 318 -16.57 -4.55 7.32
N ALA A 319 -16.54 -5.27 8.43
CA ALA A 319 -16.86 -4.69 9.73
C ALA A 319 -15.89 -3.55 10.08
N ALA A 320 -16.44 -2.38 10.40
CA ALA A 320 -15.65 -1.28 10.94
C ALA A 320 -15.34 -1.55 12.43
N PRO A 321 -14.15 -1.18 12.93
CA PRO A 321 -13.87 -1.24 14.35
C PRO A 321 -14.84 -0.35 15.13
N GLU A 322 -15.39 -0.88 16.22
CA GLU A 322 -16.22 -0.08 17.13
C GLU A 322 -15.35 0.96 17.85
N ARG A 323 -15.82 2.21 17.91
CA ARG A 323 -15.20 3.28 18.70
C ARG A 323 -15.41 2.98 20.19
N LYS A 324 -14.55 2.15 20.79
CA LYS A 324 -14.54 1.84 22.23
C LYS A 324 -13.70 2.85 23.01
N SER A 325 -14.19 3.21 24.20
CA SER A 325 -13.85 4.48 24.85
C SER A 325 -12.71 4.45 25.89
N ALA A 326 -11.81 3.46 25.97
CA ALA A 326 -10.77 3.53 27.02
C ALA A 326 -9.47 2.72 26.86
N SER A 327 -9.47 1.51 26.27
CA SER A 327 -8.24 0.69 26.23
C SER A 327 -7.65 0.61 24.82
N ASN A 328 -6.63 1.43 24.57
CA ASN A 328 -5.95 1.59 23.28
C ASN A 328 -4.96 0.47 22.95
N THR A 329 -5.11 -0.69 23.58
CA THR A 329 -4.14 -1.78 23.48
C THR A 329 -4.50 -2.77 22.37
N ILE A 330 -5.71 -2.73 21.82
CA ILE A 330 -6.17 -3.65 20.78
C ILE A 330 -6.21 -2.94 19.44
N ILE A 331 -5.38 -3.40 18.51
CA ILE A 331 -5.37 -2.94 17.12
C ILE A 331 -6.22 -3.90 16.30
N ASN A 332 -7.15 -3.36 15.51
CA ASN A 332 -7.97 -4.13 14.58
C ASN A 332 -7.55 -3.79 13.15
N LEU A 333 -7.28 -4.81 12.35
CA LEU A 333 -6.90 -4.65 10.94
C LEU A 333 -7.77 -5.57 10.08
N PHE A 334 -7.91 -5.22 8.80
CA PHE A 334 -8.50 -6.08 7.79
C PHE A 334 -7.38 -6.55 6.85
N VAL A 335 -7.34 -7.84 6.55
CA VAL A 335 -6.31 -8.46 5.73
C VAL A 335 -6.98 -9.17 4.58
N HIS A 336 -6.42 -9.07 3.37
CA HIS A 336 -6.87 -9.87 2.25
C HIS A 336 -5.74 -10.27 1.30
N VAL A 337 -5.98 -11.36 0.59
CA VAL A 337 -5.08 -11.94 -0.41
C VAL A 337 -5.13 -11.09 -1.67
N GLY A 338 -3.98 -10.86 -2.29
CA GLY A 338 -3.89 -10.18 -3.58
C GLY A 338 -3.81 -11.16 -4.76
N ASP A 339 -3.93 -10.62 -5.96
CA ASP A 339 -3.95 -11.31 -7.25
C ASP A 339 -2.73 -12.20 -7.45
N PHE A 340 -1.53 -11.72 -7.13
CA PHE A 340 -0.31 -12.51 -7.31
C PHE A 340 -0.35 -13.79 -6.47
N LEU A 341 -0.67 -13.68 -5.18
CA LEU A 341 -0.73 -14.84 -4.31
C LEU A 341 -1.89 -15.77 -4.69
N SER A 342 -3.04 -15.21 -5.04
CA SER A 342 -4.19 -15.99 -5.49
C SER A 342 -3.86 -16.81 -6.74
N LEU A 343 -3.29 -16.18 -7.76
CA LEU A 343 -2.84 -16.83 -8.98
C LEU A 343 -1.66 -17.79 -8.75
N ALA A 344 -0.84 -17.55 -7.71
CA ALA A 344 0.23 -18.47 -7.33
C ALA A 344 -0.32 -19.77 -6.71
N THR A 345 -1.46 -19.70 -6.02
CA THR A 345 -2.15 -20.89 -5.49
C THR A 345 -2.95 -21.65 -6.53
N HIS A 346 -2.83 -21.25 -7.79
CA HIS A 346 -3.44 -21.92 -8.91
C HIS A 346 -2.54 -23.08 -9.34
N GLY A 347 -3.00 -24.32 -9.12
CA GLY A 347 -2.23 -25.52 -9.47
C GLY A 347 -1.88 -25.60 -10.95
N GLU A 348 -0.84 -26.39 -11.30
CA GLU A 348 -0.45 -26.61 -12.69
C GLU A 348 -1.62 -27.20 -13.51
N GLY A 349 -1.80 -26.70 -14.73
CA GLY A 349 -2.86 -27.15 -15.65
C GLY A 349 -4.20 -26.43 -15.51
N MET A 350 -4.32 -25.47 -14.58
CA MET A 350 -5.49 -24.59 -14.42
C MET A 350 -6.85 -25.32 -14.21
N ALA A 351 -6.82 -26.59 -13.81
CA ALA A 351 -8.03 -27.40 -13.64
C ALA A 351 -8.83 -27.04 -12.37
N HIS A 352 -8.23 -26.27 -11.46
CA HIS A 352 -8.77 -25.97 -10.14
C HIS A 352 -8.83 -24.48 -9.88
N LEU A 353 -9.79 -24.06 -9.06
CA LEU A 353 -9.83 -22.69 -8.56
C LEU A 353 -8.58 -22.39 -7.70
N PRO A 354 -8.16 -21.12 -7.65
CA PRO A 354 -7.17 -20.68 -6.68
C PRO A 354 -7.66 -21.02 -5.27
N ILE A 355 -6.79 -21.58 -4.44
CA ILE A 355 -7.15 -21.97 -3.08
C ILE A 355 -7.37 -20.75 -2.20
N TRP A 356 -6.62 -19.68 -2.45
CA TRP A 356 -6.77 -18.42 -1.73
C TRP A 356 -7.28 -17.37 -2.72
N PRO A 357 -8.60 -17.15 -2.84
CA PRO A 357 -9.14 -16.15 -3.76
C PRO A 357 -8.68 -14.73 -3.41
N SER A 358 -8.43 -13.91 -4.42
CA SER A 358 -8.26 -12.45 -4.27
C SER A 358 -9.65 -11.81 -4.26
N PRO A 359 -10.14 -11.25 -3.14
CA PRO A 359 -11.49 -10.73 -3.08
C PRO A 359 -11.58 -9.39 -3.83
N ARG A 360 -12.56 -9.32 -4.74
CA ARG A 360 -12.97 -8.07 -5.36
C ARG A 360 -13.59 -7.17 -4.29
N HIS A 361 -13.12 -5.94 -4.18
CA HIS A 361 -13.54 -5.00 -3.14
C HIS A 361 -13.74 -3.59 -3.71
N ARG A 362 -14.38 -2.71 -2.93
CA ARG A 362 -14.60 -1.28 -3.24
C ARG A 362 -14.74 -0.48 -1.95
N VAL A 363 -14.73 0.85 -2.03
CA VAL A 363 -15.01 1.73 -0.88
C VAL A 363 -16.15 2.68 -1.20
N ILE A 364 -17.16 2.72 -0.34
CA ILE A 364 -18.25 3.72 -0.35
C ILE A 364 -17.81 4.94 0.45
N CYS A 365 -18.11 6.14 -0.03
CA CYS A 365 -17.84 7.37 0.71
C CYS A 365 -18.75 7.53 1.93
N PRO A 366 -18.25 8.11 3.03
CA PRO A 366 -19.10 8.41 4.18
C PRO A 366 -20.13 9.50 3.83
N THR A 367 -21.32 9.43 4.41
CA THR A 367 -22.36 10.44 4.17
C THR A 367 -22.28 11.59 5.18
N LYS A 368 -22.48 12.82 4.72
CA LYS A 368 -22.51 14.02 5.56
C LYS A 368 -23.69 13.97 6.53
N GLN A 369 -23.41 14.32 7.79
CA GLN A 369 -24.35 14.55 8.87
C GLN A 369 -24.37 16.06 9.19
N PRO A 370 -25.55 16.71 9.25
CA PRO A 370 -25.67 18.17 9.29
C PRO A 370 -25.07 18.83 10.53
N ASN A 371 -24.82 18.07 11.60
CA ASN A 371 -24.39 18.59 12.91
C ASN A 371 -22.95 18.18 13.30
N LYS A 372 -22.14 17.70 12.36
CA LYS A 372 -20.76 17.28 12.61
C LYS A 372 -19.77 18.17 11.85
N SER A 373 -18.54 18.29 12.34
CA SER A 373 -17.47 18.96 11.59
C SER A 373 -17.08 18.12 10.38
N GLU A 374 -16.59 18.74 9.31
CA GLU A 374 -16.18 18.03 8.09
C GLU A 374 -15.11 16.97 8.37
N SER A 375 -14.07 17.32 9.13
CA SER A 375 -12.99 16.40 9.52
C SER A 375 -13.50 15.17 10.29
N SER A 376 -14.48 15.34 11.19
CA SER A 376 -15.05 14.22 11.96
C SER A 376 -15.89 13.25 11.12
N GLN A 377 -16.20 13.62 9.87
CA GLN A 377 -17.03 12.84 8.95
C GLN A 377 -16.20 12.19 7.83
N CYS A 378 -14.98 12.65 7.60
CA CYS A 378 -14.04 12.00 6.69
C CYS A 378 -13.74 10.58 7.18
N ARG A 379 -13.60 9.65 6.23
CA ARG A 379 -13.10 8.30 6.45
C ARG A 379 -11.60 8.27 6.19
N ARG A 380 -10.85 7.58 7.03
CA ARG A 380 -9.40 7.42 6.95
C ARG A 380 -9.01 5.96 6.90
N SER A 381 -7.98 5.65 6.14
CA SER A 381 -7.41 4.30 6.13
C SER A 381 -5.94 4.31 5.75
N LEU A 382 -5.19 3.38 6.34
CA LEU A 382 -3.83 3.04 5.93
C LEU A 382 -3.88 1.69 5.24
N VAL A 383 -3.36 1.60 4.02
CA VAL A 383 -3.39 0.39 3.20
C VAL A 383 -1.97 0.03 2.82
N TYR A 384 -1.48 -1.09 3.34
CA TYR A 384 -0.17 -1.63 3.03
C TYR A 384 -0.29 -2.76 2.02
N PHE A 385 0.34 -2.58 0.86
CA PHE A 385 0.43 -3.57 -0.20
C PHE A 385 1.76 -4.30 -0.08
N ALA A 386 1.71 -5.57 0.33
CA ALA A 386 2.84 -6.48 0.28
C ALA A 386 2.96 -7.05 -1.14
N TYR A 387 4.08 -6.77 -1.80
CA TYR A 387 4.41 -7.32 -3.10
C TYR A 387 5.43 -8.46 -2.97
N PRO A 388 5.40 -9.43 -3.89
CA PRO A 388 6.44 -10.45 -3.94
C PRO A 388 7.80 -9.82 -4.34
N PRO A 389 8.93 -10.50 -4.09
CA PRO A 389 10.23 -10.04 -4.54
C PRO A 389 10.25 -9.71 -6.05
N PRO A 390 10.84 -8.59 -6.50
CA PRO A 390 10.71 -8.15 -7.89
C PRO A 390 11.23 -9.15 -8.94
N ASN A 391 12.15 -10.02 -8.57
CA ASN A 391 12.76 -11.02 -9.44
C ASN A 391 11.96 -12.33 -9.52
N ILE A 392 10.94 -12.53 -8.69
CA ILE A 392 10.16 -13.77 -8.72
C ILE A 392 9.09 -13.71 -9.80
N SER A 393 8.86 -14.84 -10.49
CA SER A 393 7.74 -15.01 -11.40
C SER A 393 6.61 -15.80 -10.73
N LEU A 394 5.40 -15.70 -11.29
CA LEU A 394 4.27 -16.47 -10.80
C LEU A 394 4.53 -17.98 -10.86
N ALA A 395 5.14 -18.47 -11.95
CA ALA A 395 5.51 -19.88 -12.09
C ALA A 395 6.51 -20.34 -11.02
N ALA A 396 7.45 -19.49 -10.62
CA ALA A 396 8.37 -19.80 -9.53
C ALA A 396 7.64 -19.85 -8.18
N ALA A 397 6.72 -18.91 -7.94
CA ALA A 397 5.91 -18.90 -6.73
C ALA A 397 4.99 -20.11 -6.63
N GLN A 398 4.33 -20.50 -7.72
CA GLN A 398 3.47 -21.70 -7.82
C GLN A 398 4.17 -22.95 -7.28
N LYS A 399 5.42 -23.21 -7.71
CA LYS A 399 6.20 -24.37 -7.27
C LYS A 399 6.46 -24.39 -5.76
N VAL A 400 6.54 -23.22 -5.12
CA VAL A 400 6.81 -23.12 -3.68
C VAL A 400 5.52 -23.26 -2.88
N VAL A 401 4.40 -22.74 -3.39
CA VAL A 401 3.10 -22.85 -2.70
C VAL A 401 2.39 -24.16 -2.98
N GLU A 402 2.75 -24.90 -4.05
CA GLU A 402 2.15 -26.18 -4.44
C GLU A 402 2.05 -27.20 -3.29
N PRO A 403 3.05 -27.40 -2.41
CA PRO A 403 2.91 -28.32 -1.28
C PRO A 403 1.85 -27.91 -0.25
N LEU A 404 1.44 -26.63 -0.24
CA LEU A 404 0.40 -26.10 0.65
C LEU A 404 -1.01 -26.28 0.06
N ILE A 405 -1.09 -26.66 -1.21
CA ILE A 405 -2.32 -26.92 -1.96
C ILE A 405 -2.82 -28.31 -1.58
N CYS A 406 -3.94 -28.40 -0.86
CA CYS A 406 -4.56 -29.68 -0.58
C CYS A 406 -5.15 -30.24 -1.89
N ALA A 407 -4.88 -31.52 -2.18
CA ALA A 407 -5.23 -32.18 -3.45
C ALA A 407 -6.73 -32.48 -3.64
N GLU A 408 -7.62 -31.76 -2.93
CA GLU A 408 -9.05 -31.92 -3.13
C GLU A 408 -9.44 -31.32 -4.49
N SER A 409 -9.56 -32.20 -5.49
CA SER A 409 -9.90 -31.83 -6.84
C SER A 409 -11.35 -31.36 -6.92
N CYS A 410 -11.55 -30.07 -7.16
CA CYS A 410 -12.83 -29.56 -7.63
C CYS A 410 -12.63 -29.01 -9.04
N GLU A 411 -13.44 -29.52 -9.99
CA GLU A 411 -13.54 -28.95 -11.32
C GLU A 411 -14.41 -27.69 -11.24
N SER A 412 -13.81 -26.54 -11.55
CA SER A 412 -14.53 -25.29 -11.76
C SER A 412 -13.76 -24.40 -12.71
N THR A 413 -14.48 -23.72 -13.59
CA THR A 413 -13.91 -22.76 -14.54
C THR A 413 -13.39 -21.55 -13.78
N VAL A 414 -12.12 -21.21 -14.01
CA VAL A 414 -11.47 -20.08 -13.37
C VAL A 414 -11.86 -18.80 -14.09
N MET A 415 -12.33 -17.81 -13.35
CA MET A 415 -12.68 -16.50 -13.88
C MET A 415 -11.46 -15.57 -13.81
N PHE A 416 -10.60 -15.61 -14.83
CA PHE A 416 -9.50 -14.64 -14.96
C PHE A 416 -9.99 -13.19 -15.14
N GLN A 417 -11.28 -13.02 -15.42
CA GLN A 417 -11.94 -11.72 -15.62
C GLN A 417 -12.02 -10.89 -14.34
N ASP A 418 -11.80 -11.47 -13.17
CA ASP A 418 -11.93 -10.74 -11.90
C ASP A 418 -10.59 -10.17 -11.40
N TYR A 419 -9.45 -10.57 -11.98
CA TYR A 419 -8.12 -10.14 -11.55
C TYR A 419 -7.71 -8.83 -12.21
N SER A 420 -7.64 -7.75 -11.43
CA SER A 420 -7.15 -6.43 -11.85
C SER A 420 -5.72 -6.48 -12.38
N LEU A 421 -4.91 -7.40 -11.87
CA LEU A 421 -3.56 -7.66 -12.36
C LEU A 421 -3.53 -8.16 -13.82
N LEU A 422 -4.63 -8.73 -14.34
CA LEU A 422 -4.70 -9.24 -15.72
C LEU A 422 -5.36 -8.26 -16.71
N HIS A 423 -5.91 -7.16 -16.22
CA HIS A 423 -6.59 -6.15 -17.05
C HIS A 423 -5.66 -5.02 -17.46
N ASP A 424 -5.64 -4.66 -18.74
CA ASP A 424 -4.95 -3.44 -19.19
C ASP A 424 -5.80 -2.21 -18.84
N GLN A 425 -5.39 -1.49 -17.80
CA GLN A 425 -6.11 -0.31 -17.33
C GLN A 425 -5.87 0.93 -18.20
N SER A 426 -4.94 0.88 -19.16
CA SER A 426 -4.76 1.95 -20.14
C SER A 426 -5.80 1.91 -21.25
N GLN A 427 -6.36 0.74 -21.57
CA GLN A 427 -7.18 0.49 -22.76
C GLN A 427 -8.70 0.53 -22.53
N GLN A 428 -9.17 0.69 -21.29
CA GLN A 428 -10.61 0.66 -20.96
C GLN A 428 -11.46 1.67 -21.75
N GLN A 429 -10.87 2.75 -22.30
CA GLN A 429 -11.58 3.73 -23.12
C GLN A 429 -11.70 3.36 -24.62
N ALA A 430 -10.82 2.52 -25.17
CA ALA A 430 -10.71 2.29 -26.62
C ALA A 430 -11.32 0.96 -27.10
N ASP A 431 -11.29 -0.06 -26.24
CA ASP A 431 -11.56 -1.45 -26.65
C ASP A 431 -13.04 -1.81 -26.79
N GLN A 432 -13.98 -0.93 -26.40
CA GLN A 432 -15.40 -1.16 -26.66
C GLN A 432 -15.75 -1.15 -28.17
N LEU A 433 -14.85 -0.68 -29.03
CA LEU A 433 -15.14 -0.46 -30.46
C LEU A 433 -14.43 -1.42 -31.42
N ILE A 434 -13.40 -2.15 -30.99
CA ILE A 434 -12.57 -2.98 -31.88
C ILE A 434 -12.36 -4.35 -31.23
N GLY A 435 -13.11 -5.37 -31.66
CA GLY A 435 -13.17 -6.72 -31.06
C GLY A 435 -11.91 -7.59 -31.22
N GLY A 436 -10.75 -7.09 -30.81
CA GLY A 436 -9.45 -7.78 -30.89
C GLY A 436 -8.72 -7.92 -29.55
N SER A 437 -9.41 -7.89 -28.41
CA SER A 437 -8.77 -7.93 -27.09
C SER A 437 -8.11 -9.28 -26.81
N SER A 438 -6.81 -9.27 -26.47
CA SER A 438 -6.11 -10.39 -25.84
C SER A 438 -6.96 -10.91 -24.67
N THR A 439 -7.22 -12.21 -24.61
CA THR A 439 -7.99 -12.75 -23.48
C THR A 439 -7.21 -12.60 -22.17
N ASN A 440 -7.88 -12.45 -21.03
CA ASN A 440 -7.20 -12.39 -19.72
C ASN A 440 -6.32 -13.63 -19.46
N PHE A 441 -6.67 -14.76 -20.08
CA PHE A 441 -5.86 -15.98 -20.04
C PHE A 441 -4.53 -15.82 -20.80
N GLU A 442 -4.53 -15.20 -21.97
CA GLU A 442 -3.28 -14.88 -22.70
C GLU A 442 -2.40 -13.92 -21.89
N THR A 443 -3.00 -12.92 -21.25
CA THR A 443 -2.28 -12.00 -20.35
C THR A 443 -1.66 -12.76 -19.18
N TYR A 444 -2.43 -13.65 -18.55
CA TYR A 444 -1.93 -14.54 -17.50
C TYR A 444 -0.75 -15.38 -17.97
N GLU A 445 -0.84 -16.08 -19.11
CA GLU A 445 0.25 -16.93 -19.62
C GLU A 445 1.51 -16.12 -19.94
N LYS A 446 1.37 -14.90 -20.48
CA LYS A 446 2.50 -13.98 -20.71
C LYS A 446 3.15 -13.57 -19.39
N MET A 447 2.36 -13.18 -18.39
CA MET A 447 2.84 -12.72 -17.09
C MET A 447 3.45 -13.83 -16.26
N ARG A 448 2.94 -15.06 -16.38
CA ARG A 448 3.29 -16.19 -15.51
C ARG A 448 4.79 -16.47 -15.43
N ARG A 449 5.53 -16.21 -16.52
CA ARG A 449 6.97 -16.49 -16.63
C ARG A 449 7.86 -15.25 -16.42
N ARG A 450 7.27 -14.07 -16.30
CA ARG A 450 8.01 -12.80 -16.18
C ARG A 450 8.34 -12.50 -14.72
N PRO A 451 9.47 -11.83 -14.44
CA PRO A 451 9.72 -11.24 -13.14
C PRO A 451 8.61 -10.27 -12.75
N PHE A 452 8.11 -10.37 -11.52
CA PHE A 452 7.00 -9.56 -11.05
C PHE A 452 7.32 -8.06 -11.05
N GLY A 453 8.60 -7.69 -10.86
CA GLY A 453 9.07 -6.31 -10.94
C GLY A 453 8.79 -5.64 -12.28
N GLU A 454 8.86 -6.38 -13.39
CA GLU A 454 8.50 -5.85 -14.71
C GLU A 454 6.98 -5.71 -14.85
N VAL A 455 6.24 -6.74 -14.41
CA VAL A 455 4.78 -6.75 -14.44
C VAL A 455 4.21 -5.56 -13.67
N ILE A 456 4.69 -5.35 -12.44
CA ILE A 456 4.16 -4.28 -11.58
C ILE A 456 4.56 -2.91 -12.09
N GLN A 457 5.74 -2.78 -12.71
CA GLN A 457 6.16 -1.53 -13.36
C GLN A 457 5.20 -1.16 -14.49
N GLU A 458 4.88 -2.09 -15.39
CA GLU A 458 3.90 -1.86 -16.46
C GLU A 458 2.53 -1.46 -15.91
N LYS A 459 2.09 -2.09 -14.82
CA LYS A 459 0.85 -1.72 -14.14
C LYS A 459 0.87 -0.32 -13.58
N TRP A 460 1.98 0.07 -12.96
CA TRP A 460 2.15 1.44 -12.49
C TRP A 460 2.12 2.44 -13.65
N GLU A 461 2.74 2.13 -14.78
CA GLU A 461 2.70 2.97 -15.99
C GLU A 461 1.28 3.10 -16.56
N GLN A 462 0.45 2.05 -16.46
CA GLN A 462 -0.96 2.09 -16.91
C GLN A 462 -1.83 3.04 -16.05
N VAL A 463 -1.55 3.15 -14.75
CA VAL A 463 -2.35 3.98 -13.82
C VAL A 463 -1.77 5.35 -13.55
N GLN A 464 -0.47 5.54 -13.76
CA GLN A 464 0.18 6.85 -13.70
C GLN A 464 -0.08 7.61 -15.01
N ARG A 465 -1.34 8.03 -15.21
CA ARG A 465 -1.70 8.91 -16.32
C ARG A 465 -1.19 10.32 -16.00
N ASN A 466 -0.33 10.85 -16.88
CA ASN A 466 0.28 12.19 -16.78
C ASN A 466 -0.71 13.31 -17.07
#